data_AF-A0A3E1KQ75-F1
#
_entry.id   AF-A0A3E1KQ75-F1
#
_cell.length_a   1.000
_cell.length_b   1.000
_cell.length_c   1.000
_cell.angle_alpha   90.00
_cell.angle_beta   90.00
_cell.angle_gamma   90.00
#
_symmetry.space_group_name_H-M   'P 1'
#
loop_
_entity.id
_entity.type
_entity.pdbx_description
1 polymer ?
#
loop_
_entity_poly.entity_id
_entity_poly.type
_entity_poly.pdbx_seq_one_letter_code
_entity_poly.pdbx_strand_id
1 'polypeptide(L)'
;MNVELAALNEQCHRIDQRLYKEGRAPSTDERSVFEMRAALIAERDAVRDLQLDGMLAALAPLEKIAAPKTTSSRLAMVQQDVMHSNHRALRAVRRENIDMTKMATHYARAQRRLESLKESGAPADKIKRLERMMQGYTNVLALEEIVKRTDDQLHRMGAPRLMDSIPTTARERARSEQSERDAHQEAIDNGYY
;
A
#
# COMPACT_ATOMS: atom_id res chain seq x y z
N MET A 1 -6.84 -26.83 -12.38
CA MET A 1 -7.29 -25.49 -12.83
C MET A 1 -6.56 -24.95 -14.06
N ASN A 2 -5.30 -24.48 -14.01
CA ASN A 2 -4.68 -23.82 -15.19
C ASN A 2 -4.50 -24.74 -16.42
N VAL A 3 -4.20 -26.02 -16.21
CA VAL A 3 -4.05 -27.02 -17.29
C VAL A 3 -5.40 -27.33 -17.94
N GLU A 4 -6.45 -27.51 -17.14
CA GLU A 4 -7.82 -27.75 -17.62
C GLU A 4 -8.36 -26.56 -18.40
N LEU A 5 -8.12 -25.34 -17.91
CA LEU A 5 -8.54 -24.10 -18.57
C LEU A 5 -7.81 -23.90 -19.91
N ALA A 6 -6.53 -24.29 -20.00
CA ALA A 6 -5.78 -24.27 -21.26
C ALA A 6 -6.34 -25.28 -22.29
N ALA A 7 -6.65 -26.51 -21.85
CA ALA A 7 -7.28 -27.51 -22.71
C ALA A 7 -8.67 -27.06 -23.21
N LEU A 8 -9.48 -26.47 -22.31
CA LEU A 8 -10.80 -25.93 -22.66
C LEU A 8 -10.69 -24.68 -23.57
N ASN A 9 -9.70 -23.82 -23.39
CA ASN A 9 -9.44 -22.71 -24.32
C ASN A 9 -9.20 -23.21 -25.74
N GLU A 10 -8.39 -24.25 -25.89
CA GLU A 10 -8.10 -24.83 -27.20
C GLU A 10 -9.35 -25.49 -27.81
N GLN A 11 -10.12 -26.23 -27.00
CA GLN A 11 -11.38 -26.83 -27.44
C GLN A 11 -12.40 -25.78 -27.87
N CYS A 12 -12.64 -24.74 -27.05
CA CYS A 12 -13.51 -23.62 -27.39
C CYS A 12 -13.05 -22.95 -28.69
N HIS A 13 -11.75 -22.71 -28.87
CA HIS A 13 -11.25 -22.08 -30.09
C HIS A 13 -11.53 -22.94 -31.34
N ARG A 14 -11.32 -24.26 -31.25
CA ARG A 14 -11.63 -25.18 -32.35
C ARG A 14 -13.13 -25.24 -32.64
N ILE A 15 -13.98 -25.17 -31.63
CA ILE A 15 -15.44 -25.14 -31.78
C ILE A 15 -15.84 -23.83 -32.47
N ASP A 16 -15.39 -22.67 -31.97
CA ASP A 16 -15.69 -21.36 -32.56
C ASP A 16 -15.31 -21.28 -34.05
N GLN A 17 -14.10 -21.73 -34.41
CA GLN A 17 -13.67 -21.77 -35.81
C GLN A 17 -14.58 -22.62 -36.68
N ARG A 18 -15.07 -23.75 -36.15
CA ARG A 18 -15.97 -24.65 -36.87
C ARG A 18 -17.34 -24.03 -37.05
N LEU A 19 -17.91 -23.47 -35.98
CA LEU A 19 -19.20 -22.77 -36.00
C LEU A 19 -19.22 -21.62 -37.01
N TYR A 20 -18.13 -20.85 -37.06
CA TYR A 20 -17.96 -19.77 -38.03
C TYR A 20 -17.98 -20.28 -39.47
N LYS A 21 -17.23 -21.36 -39.77
CA LYS A 21 -17.18 -21.96 -41.11
C LYS A 21 -18.52 -22.58 -41.53
N GLU A 22 -19.21 -23.20 -40.58
CA GLU A 22 -20.49 -23.86 -40.81
C GLU A 22 -21.69 -22.89 -40.80
N GLY A 23 -21.48 -21.63 -40.38
CA GLY A 23 -22.53 -20.61 -40.33
C GLY A 23 -23.69 -20.96 -39.40
N ARG A 24 -23.43 -21.72 -38.33
CA ARG A 24 -24.47 -22.25 -37.43
C ARG A 24 -24.26 -21.84 -35.97
N ALA A 25 -25.34 -21.92 -35.20
CA ALA A 25 -25.29 -21.78 -33.75
C ALA A 25 -24.65 -23.03 -33.09
N PRO A 26 -24.08 -22.88 -31.88
CA PRO A 26 -23.53 -24.01 -31.12
C PRO A 26 -24.63 -24.99 -30.70
N SER A 27 -24.32 -26.29 -30.74
CA SER A 27 -25.16 -27.35 -30.20
C SER A 27 -25.19 -27.32 -28.67
N THR A 28 -26.10 -28.07 -28.04
CA THR A 28 -26.16 -28.18 -26.56
C THR A 28 -24.83 -28.64 -25.97
N ASP A 29 -24.20 -29.65 -26.57
CA ASP A 29 -22.92 -30.19 -26.08
C ASP A 29 -21.80 -29.15 -26.22
N GLU A 30 -21.74 -28.44 -27.35
CA GLU A 30 -20.76 -27.36 -27.57
C GLU A 30 -20.98 -26.19 -26.60
N ARG A 31 -22.24 -25.82 -26.31
CA ARG A 31 -22.58 -24.82 -25.29
C ARG A 31 -22.05 -25.22 -23.92
N SER A 32 -22.20 -26.49 -23.54
CA SER A 32 -21.74 -26.98 -22.23
C SER A 32 -20.22 -26.80 -22.05
N VAL A 33 -19.42 -26.91 -23.12
CA VAL A 33 -17.97 -26.67 -23.09
C VAL A 33 -17.67 -25.18 -22.84
N PHE A 34 -18.39 -24.27 -23.48
CA PHE A 34 -18.25 -22.82 -23.21
C PHE A 34 -18.68 -22.45 -21.79
N GLU A 35 -19.75 -23.04 -21.28
CA GLU A 35 -20.23 -22.84 -19.92
C GLU A 35 -19.23 -23.36 -18.88
N MET A 36 -18.65 -24.55 -19.11
CA MET A 36 -17.61 -25.11 -18.24
C MET A 36 -16.36 -24.23 -18.21
N ARG A 37 -15.95 -23.70 -19.37
CA ARG A 37 -14.85 -22.71 -19.45
C ARG A 37 -15.19 -21.44 -18.67
N ALA A 38 -16.40 -20.90 -18.83
CA ALA A 38 -16.84 -19.70 -18.15
C ALA A 38 -16.86 -19.90 -16.62
N ALA A 39 -17.33 -21.05 -16.15
CA ALA A 39 -17.33 -21.40 -14.72
C ALA A 39 -15.91 -21.45 -14.13
N LEU A 40 -14.95 -22.07 -14.83
CA LEU A 40 -13.56 -22.12 -14.37
C LEU A 40 -12.87 -20.74 -14.39
N ILE A 41 -13.21 -19.89 -15.36
CA ILE A 41 -12.72 -18.49 -15.37
C ILE A 41 -13.29 -17.74 -14.16
N ALA A 42 -14.58 -17.89 -13.87
CA ALA A 42 -15.21 -17.24 -12.73
C ALA A 42 -14.60 -17.71 -11.39
N GLU A 43 -14.31 -19.00 -11.25
CA GLU A 43 -13.63 -19.53 -10.05
C GLU A 43 -12.21 -18.96 -9.89
N ARG A 44 -11.43 -18.94 -10.97
CA ARG A 44 -10.10 -18.32 -10.99
C ARG A 44 -10.16 -16.85 -10.58
N ASP A 45 -11.11 -16.11 -11.15
CA ASP A 45 -11.27 -14.68 -10.92
C ASP A 45 -11.71 -14.40 -9.48
N ALA A 46 -12.57 -15.23 -8.90
CA ALA A 46 -12.95 -15.16 -7.49
C ALA A 46 -11.73 -15.36 -6.55
N VAL A 47 -10.88 -16.35 -6.84
CA VAL A 47 -9.64 -16.58 -6.07
C VAL A 47 -8.68 -15.41 -6.22
N ARG A 48 -8.52 -14.87 -7.43
CA ARG A 48 -7.71 -13.68 -7.70
C ARG A 48 -8.21 -12.48 -6.89
N ASP A 49 -9.51 -12.23 -6.92
CA ASP A 49 -10.12 -11.05 -6.29
C ASP A 49 -10.02 -11.15 -4.75
N LEU A 50 -10.22 -12.35 -4.19
CA LEU A 50 -9.97 -12.59 -2.76
C LEU A 50 -8.51 -12.30 -2.38
N GLN A 51 -7.56 -12.70 -3.22
CA GLN A 51 -6.14 -12.42 -2.99
C GLN A 51 -5.82 -10.93 -3.09
N LEU A 52 -6.44 -10.22 -4.04
CA LEU A 52 -6.32 -8.77 -4.19
C LEU A 52 -6.88 -8.03 -2.98
N ASP A 53 -8.08 -8.42 -2.52
CA ASP A 53 -8.71 -7.84 -1.34
C ASP A 53 -7.89 -8.08 -0.07
N GLY A 54 -7.30 -9.27 0.07
CA GLY A 54 -6.37 -9.56 1.15
C GLY A 54 -5.11 -8.67 1.14
N MET A 55 -4.57 -8.36 -0.04
CA MET A 55 -3.43 -7.43 -0.17
C MET A 55 -3.82 -5.98 0.13
N LEU A 56 -4.99 -5.55 -0.33
CA LEU A 56 -5.52 -4.22 -0.02
C LEU A 56 -5.77 -4.03 1.47
N ALA A 57 -6.37 -5.02 2.13
CA ALA A 57 -6.61 -4.98 3.57
C ALA A 57 -5.29 -4.91 4.36
N ALA A 58 -4.30 -5.71 3.97
CA ALA A 58 -3.01 -5.75 4.66
C ALA A 58 -2.22 -4.44 4.53
N LEU A 59 -2.25 -3.79 3.37
CA LEU A 59 -1.52 -2.54 3.11
C LEU A 59 -2.36 -1.28 3.35
N ALA A 60 -3.62 -1.41 3.78
CA ALA A 60 -4.55 -0.31 4.00
C ALA A 60 -4.00 0.85 4.85
N PRO A 61 -3.24 0.61 5.94
CA PRO A 61 -2.67 1.70 6.74
C PRO A 61 -1.76 2.66 5.94
N LEU A 62 -1.15 2.17 4.86
CA LEU A 62 -0.18 2.95 4.07
C LEU A 62 -0.86 3.88 3.05
N GLU A 63 -2.16 3.72 2.80
CA GLU A 63 -2.88 4.41 1.73
C GLU A 63 -2.81 5.94 1.84
N LYS A 64 -2.81 6.47 3.07
CA LYS A 64 -2.85 7.93 3.33
C LYS A 64 -1.49 8.57 3.49
N ILE A 65 -0.41 7.78 3.49
CA ILE A 65 0.94 8.30 3.76
C ILE A 65 1.43 9.07 2.54
N ALA A 66 1.64 10.38 2.72
CA ALA A 66 2.10 11.28 1.68
C ALA A 66 3.62 11.21 1.50
N ALA A 67 4.11 11.60 0.32
CA ALA A 67 5.52 11.69 0.06
C ALA A 67 6.19 12.74 0.96
N PRO A 68 7.46 12.54 1.37
CA PRO A 68 8.22 13.56 2.07
C PRO A 68 8.27 14.87 1.29
N LYS A 69 8.25 16.00 1.99
CA LYS A 69 8.51 17.31 1.39
C LYS A 69 10.01 17.49 1.17
N THR A 70 10.36 18.10 0.04
CA THR A 70 11.73 18.50 -0.29
C THR A 70 11.75 19.95 -0.73
N THR A 71 12.86 20.65 -0.51
CA THR A 71 13.04 22.04 -0.98
C THR A 71 14.43 22.24 -1.55
N SER A 72 14.52 23.06 -2.60
CA SER A 72 15.78 23.57 -3.16
C SER A 72 16.10 24.99 -2.66
N SER A 73 15.21 25.59 -1.86
CA SER A 73 15.41 26.92 -1.32
C SER A 73 16.60 26.96 -0.37
N ARG A 74 17.42 28.01 -0.48
CA ARG A 74 18.53 28.29 0.43
C ARG A 74 18.08 29.01 1.71
N LEU A 75 16.81 29.43 1.79
CA LEU A 75 16.29 30.12 2.96
C LEU A 75 16.15 29.14 4.13
N ALA A 76 16.84 29.44 5.23
CA ALA A 76 16.85 28.61 6.44
C ALA A 76 15.44 28.33 6.99
N MET A 77 14.56 29.33 6.99
CA MET A 77 13.17 29.18 7.45
C MET A 77 12.41 28.10 6.64
N VAL A 78 12.55 28.11 5.31
CA VAL A 78 11.89 27.14 4.43
C VAL A 78 12.47 25.73 4.63
N GLN A 79 13.77 25.62 4.86
CA GLN A 79 14.42 24.34 5.17
C GLN A 79 13.92 23.77 6.50
N GLN A 80 13.82 24.62 7.52
CA GLN A 80 13.34 24.25 8.84
C GLN A 80 11.86 23.83 8.81
N ASP A 81 11.02 24.52 8.04
CA ASP A 81 9.61 24.15 7.85
C ASP A 81 9.45 22.77 7.21
N VAL A 82 10.26 22.46 6.19
CA VAL A 82 10.27 21.14 5.55
C VAL A 82 10.73 20.05 6.52
N MET A 83 11.81 20.31 7.27
CA MET A 83 12.30 19.39 8.30
C MET A 83 11.23 19.07 9.34
N HIS A 84 10.60 20.10 9.92
CA HIS A 84 9.53 19.92 10.91
C HIS A 84 8.29 19.25 10.32
N SER A 85 7.92 19.58 9.09
CA SER A 85 6.78 18.94 8.41
C SER A 85 7.02 17.44 8.20
N ASN A 86 8.22 17.04 7.78
CA ASN A 86 8.57 15.63 7.58
C ASN A 86 8.68 14.89 8.92
N HIS A 87 9.26 15.52 9.94
CA HIS A 87 9.32 14.98 11.29
C HIS A 87 7.92 14.73 11.87
N ARG A 88 6.99 15.69 11.75
CA ARG A 88 5.59 15.51 12.16
C ARG A 88 4.89 14.39 11.40
N ALA A 89 5.13 14.27 10.09
CA ALA A 89 4.57 13.20 9.28
C ALA A 89 5.08 11.82 9.74
N LEU A 90 6.38 11.67 9.99
CA LEU A 90 6.95 10.42 10.51
C LEU A 90 6.41 10.08 11.91
N ARG A 91 6.27 11.08 12.78
CA ARG A 91 5.67 10.92 14.11
C ARG A 91 4.23 10.41 14.03
N ALA A 92 3.43 10.93 13.09
CA ALA A 92 2.07 10.47 12.86
C ALA A 92 2.04 8.99 12.42
N VAL A 93 2.89 8.59 11.48
CA VAL A 93 3.03 7.18 11.05
C VAL A 93 3.39 6.27 12.22
N ARG A 94 4.30 6.71 13.11
CA ARG A 94 4.70 5.94 14.30
C ARG A 94 3.57 5.76 15.32
N ARG A 95 2.65 6.73 15.44
CA ARG A 95 1.46 6.63 16.32
C ARG A 95 0.48 5.55 15.83
N GLU A 96 0.42 5.30 14.53
CA GLU A 96 -0.45 4.25 13.96
C GLU A 96 0.05 2.82 14.25
N ASN A 97 1.22 2.65 14.88
CA ASN A 97 1.76 1.36 15.30
C ASN A 97 1.91 0.35 14.16
N ILE A 98 2.21 0.86 12.97
CA ILE A 98 2.38 0.05 11.77
C ILE A 98 3.63 -0.83 11.93
N ASP A 99 3.43 -2.15 11.83
CA ASP A 99 4.52 -3.13 11.82
C ASP A 99 5.20 -3.13 10.45
N MET A 100 6.27 -2.33 10.32
CA MET A 100 6.99 -2.17 9.05
C MET A 100 7.62 -3.46 8.53
N THR A 101 7.96 -4.42 9.40
CA THR A 101 8.49 -5.73 8.99
C THR A 101 7.40 -6.56 8.31
N LYS A 102 6.17 -6.56 8.87
CA LYS A 102 5.02 -7.18 8.19
C LYS A 102 4.67 -6.45 6.89
N MET A 103 4.69 -5.12 6.89
CA MET A 103 4.41 -4.33 5.68
C MET A 103 5.40 -4.64 4.55
N ALA A 104 6.69 -4.82 4.86
CA ALA A 104 7.70 -5.20 3.88
C ALA A 104 7.34 -6.53 3.17
N THR A 105 6.83 -7.51 3.93
CA THR A 105 6.41 -8.81 3.38
C THR A 105 5.21 -8.66 2.45
N HIS A 106 4.21 -7.89 2.85
CA HIS A 106 3.03 -7.63 2.03
C HIS A 106 3.36 -6.81 0.78
N TYR A 107 4.24 -5.81 0.90
CA TYR A 107 4.75 -5.02 -0.20
C TYR A 107 5.47 -5.92 -1.24
N ALA A 108 6.39 -6.77 -0.80
CA ALA A 108 7.11 -7.69 -1.70
C ALA A 108 6.17 -8.70 -2.38
N ARG A 109 5.09 -9.10 -1.72
CA ARG A 109 4.05 -9.94 -2.34
C ARG A 109 3.24 -9.18 -3.38
N ALA A 110 2.81 -7.95 -3.07
CA ALA A 110 2.09 -7.10 -4.00
C ALA A 110 2.93 -6.78 -5.24
N GLN A 111 4.19 -6.41 -5.05
CA GLN A 111 5.13 -6.10 -6.14
C GLN A 111 5.30 -7.27 -7.11
N ARG A 112 5.48 -8.49 -6.61
CA ARG A 112 5.60 -9.69 -7.46
C ARG A 112 4.34 -10.02 -8.25
N ARG A 113 3.17 -9.61 -7.77
CA ARG A 113 1.88 -9.97 -8.36
C ARG A 113 1.22 -8.84 -9.16
N LEU A 114 1.72 -7.63 -9.06
CA LEU A 114 1.10 -6.44 -9.67
C LEU A 114 0.92 -6.61 -11.18
N GLU A 115 1.96 -7.08 -11.88
CA GLU A 115 1.89 -7.26 -13.33
C GLU A 115 0.88 -8.34 -13.73
N SER A 116 0.95 -9.50 -13.08
CA SER A 116 -0.02 -10.58 -13.30
C SER A 116 -1.47 -10.15 -13.02
N LEU A 117 -1.69 -9.29 -12.01
CA LEU A 117 -3.02 -8.73 -11.73
C LEU A 117 -3.51 -7.82 -12.84
N LYS A 118 -2.64 -6.96 -13.38
CA LYS A 118 -2.95 -6.07 -14.53
C LYS A 118 -3.30 -6.88 -15.77
N GLU A 119 -2.54 -7.91 -16.07
CA GLU A 119 -2.77 -8.79 -17.23
C GLU A 119 -4.03 -9.66 -17.07
N SER A 120 -4.37 -10.04 -15.84
CA SER A 120 -5.51 -10.92 -15.56
C SER A 120 -6.89 -10.25 -15.63
N GLY A 121 -6.96 -8.95 -15.91
CA GLY A 121 -8.22 -8.21 -15.94
C GLY A 121 -8.82 -7.94 -14.55
N ALA A 122 -7.99 -7.85 -13.50
CA ALA A 122 -8.47 -7.45 -12.18
C ALA A 122 -9.06 -6.02 -12.20
N PRO A 123 -9.96 -5.66 -11.27
CA PRO A 123 -10.58 -4.33 -11.24
C PRO A 123 -9.54 -3.21 -11.17
N ALA A 124 -9.58 -2.29 -12.14
CA ALA A 124 -8.54 -1.26 -12.31
C ALA A 124 -8.49 -0.27 -11.13
N ASP A 125 -9.61 0.00 -10.48
CA ASP A 125 -9.71 0.80 -9.26
C ASP A 125 -8.96 0.16 -8.10
N LYS A 126 -9.13 -1.16 -7.90
CA LYS A 126 -8.41 -1.94 -6.88
C LYS A 126 -6.92 -1.98 -7.16
N ILE A 127 -6.49 -2.11 -8.42
CA ILE A 127 -5.08 -2.06 -8.81
C ILE A 127 -4.48 -0.68 -8.46
N LYS A 128 -5.13 0.42 -8.86
CA LYS A 128 -4.66 1.79 -8.55
C LYS A 128 -4.53 2.00 -7.03
N ARG A 129 -5.49 1.48 -6.27
CA ARG A 129 -5.47 1.54 -4.81
C ARG A 129 -4.30 0.76 -4.21
N LEU A 130 -4.01 -0.42 -4.75
CA LEU A 130 -2.84 -1.22 -4.35
C LEU A 130 -1.53 -0.48 -4.65
N GLU A 131 -1.40 0.10 -5.85
CA GLU A 131 -0.23 0.92 -6.22
C GLU A 131 -0.07 2.14 -5.30
N ARG A 132 -1.17 2.80 -4.93
CA ARG A 132 -1.14 3.91 -3.97
C ARG A 132 -0.66 3.48 -2.58
N MET A 133 -1.08 2.31 -2.10
CA MET A 133 -0.61 1.75 -0.83
C MET A 133 0.87 1.33 -0.89
N MET A 134 1.30 0.76 -2.02
CA MET A 134 2.72 0.47 -2.28
C MET A 134 3.56 1.76 -2.30
N GLN A 135 3.05 2.84 -2.88
CA GLN A 135 3.68 4.16 -2.80
C GLN A 135 3.68 4.70 -1.36
N GLY A 136 2.65 4.39 -0.57
CA GLY A 136 2.61 4.68 0.86
C GLY A 136 3.78 4.05 1.61
N TYR A 137 4.07 2.78 1.33
CA TYR A 137 5.23 2.07 1.90
C TYR A 137 6.55 2.77 1.57
N THR A 138 6.78 3.11 0.29
CA THR A 138 8.00 3.79 -0.13
C THR A 138 8.11 5.19 0.47
N ASN A 139 6.98 5.89 0.64
CA ASN A 139 6.93 7.18 1.32
C ASN A 139 7.34 7.08 2.79
N VAL A 140 6.97 6.02 3.51
CA VAL A 140 7.43 5.81 4.90
C VAL A 140 8.94 5.65 4.95
N LEU A 141 9.51 4.80 4.10
CA LEU A 141 10.96 4.59 4.07
C LEU A 141 11.71 5.89 3.73
N ALA A 142 11.17 6.67 2.79
CA ALA A 142 11.75 7.95 2.43
C ALA A 142 11.63 9.00 3.57
N LEU A 143 10.53 8.99 4.33
CA LEU A 143 10.37 9.83 5.53
C LEU A 143 11.39 9.47 6.61
N GLU A 144 11.55 8.18 6.90
CA GLU A 144 12.55 7.69 7.86
C GLU A 144 13.96 8.14 7.46
N GLU A 145 14.33 7.98 6.19
CA GLU A 145 15.65 8.34 5.68
C GLU A 145 15.90 9.86 5.72
N ILE A 146 14.93 10.67 5.28
CA ILE A 146 15.08 12.14 5.30
C ILE A 146 15.20 12.67 6.73
N VAL A 147 14.38 12.15 7.66
CA VAL A 147 14.47 12.57 9.06
C VAL A 147 15.80 12.13 9.66
N LYS A 148 16.26 10.90 9.41
CA LYS A 148 17.56 10.41 9.88
C LYS A 148 18.73 11.23 9.34
N ARG A 149 18.75 11.55 8.05
CA ARG A 149 19.80 12.39 7.45
C ARG A 149 19.83 13.79 8.08
N THR A 150 18.66 14.34 8.32
CA THR A 150 18.49 15.65 8.98
C THR A 150 19.02 15.60 10.42
N ASP A 151 18.70 14.52 11.11
CA ASP A 151 19.13 14.24 12.48
C ASP A 151 20.67 14.14 12.60
N ASP A 152 21.30 13.39 11.69
CA ASP A 152 22.75 13.27 11.61
C ASP A 152 23.44 14.62 11.33
N GLN A 153 22.80 15.48 10.52
CA GLN A 153 23.31 16.83 10.25
C GLN A 153 23.23 17.72 11.50
N LEU A 154 22.12 17.68 12.24
CA LEU A 154 21.95 18.43 13.48
C LEU A 154 22.96 17.99 14.53
N HIS A 155 23.17 16.68 14.67
CA HIS A 155 24.15 16.13 15.60
C HIS A 155 25.58 16.65 15.32
N ARG A 156 26.00 16.71 14.05
CA ARG A 156 27.30 17.29 13.65
C ARG A 156 27.43 18.78 13.98
N MET A 157 26.31 19.50 14.02
CA MET A 157 26.26 20.92 14.36
C MET A 157 26.11 21.18 15.87
N GLY A 158 26.07 20.13 16.70
CA GLY A 158 25.81 20.25 18.14
C GLY A 158 24.37 20.64 18.48
N ALA A 159 23.45 20.56 17.52
CA ALA A 159 22.04 20.86 17.71
C ALA A 159 21.27 19.62 18.21
N PRO A 160 20.14 19.80 18.92
CA PRO A 160 19.28 18.69 19.34
C PRO A 160 18.79 17.84 18.16
N ARG A 161 18.75 16.53 18.38
CA ARG A 161 18.32 15.52 17.41
C ARG A 161 16.79 15.49 17.29
N LEU A 162 16.28 15.37 16.07
CA LEU A 162 14.87 15.20 15.75
C LEU A 162 14.38 13.77 15.99
N MET A 163 15.22 12.75 15.85
CA MET A 163 14.77 11.38 16.11
C MET A 163 14.51 11.11 17.60
N ASP A 164 15.23 11.80 18.49
CA ASP A 164 15.11 11.65 19.95
C ASP A 164 13.72 12.06 20.47
N SER A 165 12.99 12.90 19.73
CA SER A 165 11.62 13.32 20.08
C SER A 165 10.52 12.46 19.44
N ILE A 166 10.88 11.45 18.64
CA ILE A 166 9.94 10.47 18.09
C ILE A 166 10.02 9.18 18.93
N PRO A 167 8.94 8.81 19.64
CA PRO A 167 8.89 7.53 20.32
C PRO A 167 9.11 6.36 19.36
N THR A 168 10.09 5.52 19.67
CA THR A 168 10.44 4.35 18.83
C THR A 168 9.83 3.06 19.36
N THR A 169 9.56 3.00 20.67
CA THR A 169 8.96 1.83 21.33
C THR A 169 7.51 2.07 21.76
N ALA A 170 6.75 0.99 21.97
CA ALA A 170 5.37 1.08 22.46
C ALA A 170 5.26 1.72 23.84
N ARG A 171 6.25 1.46 24.71
CA ARG A 171 6.32 2.04 26.05
C ARG A 171 6.64 3.55 26.00
N GLU A 172 7.55 3.97 25.12
CA GLU A 172 7.83 5.40 24.90
C GLU A 172 6.61 6.13 24.33
N ARG A 173 5.86 5.49 23.42
CA ARG A 173 4.62 6.06 22.87
C ARG A 173 3.57 6.30 23.96
N ALA A 174 3.28 5.29 24.77
CA ALA A 174 2.32 5.41 25.87
C ALA A 174 2.72 6.51 26.87
N ARG A 175 4.02 6.64 27.18
CA ARG A 175 4.52 7.74 28.02
C ARG A 175 4.36 9.10 27.35
N SER A 176 4.72 9.22 26.08
CA SER A 176 4.58 10.48 25.33
C SER A 176 3.13 10.93 25.24
N GLU A 177 2.19 10.01 25.00
CA GLU A 177 0.75 10.31 24.95
C GLU A 177 0.23 10.76 26.33
N GLN A 178 0.68 10.11 27.41
CA GLN A 178 0.33 10.50 28.76
C GLN A 178 0.87 11.91 29.07
N SER A 179 2.15 12.18 28.78
CA SER A 179 2.74 13.51 28.97
C SER A 179 2.05 14.59 28.13
N GLU A 180 1.61 14.28 26.90
CA GLU A 180 0.81 15.22 26.08
C GLU A 180 -0.56 15.51 26.72
N ARG A 181 -1.23 14.51 27.29
CA ARG A 181 -2.50 14.70 28.02
C ARG A 181 -2.32 15.51 29.29
N ASP A 182 -1.29 15.20 30.06
CA ASP A 182 -0.98 15.89 31.31
C ASP A 182 -0.65 17.36 31.04
N ALA A 183 0.19 17.65 30.02
CA ALA A 183 0.51 19.02 29.61
C ALA A 183 -0.71 19.77 29.06
N HIS A 184 -1.59 19.09 28.32
CA HIS A 184 -2.84 19.70 27.88
C HIS A 184 -3.71 20.05 29.08
N GLN A 185 -3.90 19.13 30.03
CA GLN A 185 -4.68 19.38 31.25
C GLN A 185 -4.08 20.51 32.08
N GLU A 186 -2.75 20.56 32.22
CA GLU A 186 -2.05 21.65 32.89
C GLU A 186 -2.28 23.01 32.19
N ALA A 187 -2.36 23.05 30.85
CA ALA A 187 -2.69 24.28 30.14
C ALA A 187 -4.14 24.74 30.41
N ILE A 188 -5.11 23.80 30.47
CA ILE A 188 -6.50 24.08 30.90
C ILE A 188 -6.49 24.68 32.31
N ASP A 189 -5.81 24.00 33.24
CA ASP A 189 -5.83 24.33 34.66
C ASP A 189 -5.17 25.70 34.92
N ASN A 190 -4.19 26.08 34.10
CA ASN A 190 -3.51 27.37 34.16
C ASN A 190 -4.13 28.46 33.25
N GLY A 191 -5.24 28.18 32.58
CA GLY A 191 -5.98 29.15 31.76
C GLY A 191 -5.30 29.56 30.45
N TYR A 192 -4.36 28.75 29.95
CA TYR A 192 -3.75 28.93 28.62
C TYR A 192 -4.60 28.18 27.58
N TYR A 193 -5.56 28.88 26.95
CA TYR A 193 -6.36 28.39 25.83
C TYR A 193 -6.31 29.35 24.64
#